data_AF-A0A2V8NLF4-F1
#
_entry.id   AF-A0A2V8NLF4-F1
#
_cell.length_a   1.000
_cell.length_b   1.000
_cell.length_c   1.000
_cell.angle_alpha   90.00
_cell.angle_beta   90.00
_cell.angle_gamma   90.00
#
_symmetry.space_group_name_H-M   'P 1'
#
loop_
_entity.id
_entity.type
_entity.pdbx_description
1 polymer ?
#
loop_
_entity_poly.entity_id
_entity_poly.type
_entity_poly.pdbx_seq_one_letter_code
_entity_poly.pdbx_strand_id
1 'polypeptide(L)'
;MKNRYVHAGLTIIILAFMCAAAIALWRGMVPIEWLASFGYKGIFVLSLINGIAPVGGLSQIATFFVASKLNPLAVGLAAGVGGAIGELAGYAFGYFLRAAQSDAVESKIQRVANWR
;
A
#
# COMPACT_ATOMS: atom_id res chain seq x y z
N MET A 1 8.42 19.51 -22.58
CA MET A 1 8.46 20.31 -21.33
C MET A 1 7.10 20.39 -20.58
N LYS A 2 6.13 19.47 -20.77
CA LYS A 2 4.73 19.62 -20.29
C LYS A 2 4.31 18.72 -19.11
N ASN A 3 5.22 18.00 -18.46
CA ASN A 3 4.83 16.95 -17.49
C ASN A 3 5.26 17.19 -16.03
N ARG A 4 6.16 18.15 -15.76
CA ARG A 4 6.68 18.37 -14.40
C ARG A 4 5.63 18.92 -13.43
N TYR A 5 4.75 19.79 -13.91
CA TYR A 5 3.69 20.41 -13.10
C TYR A 5 2.54 19.43 -12.79
N VAL A 6 2.27 18.47 -13.67
CA VAL A 6 1.24 17.44 -13.44
C VAL A 6 1.69 16.47 -12.34
N HIS A 7 2.93 15.99 -12.40
CA HIS A 7 3.50 15.15 -11.35
C HIS A 7 3.57 15.87 -10.01
N ALA A 8 4.01 17.14 -10.01
CA ALA A 8 4.02 17.94 -8.79
C ALA A 8 2.61 18.14 -8.22
N GLY A 9 1.61 18.43 -9.06
CA GLY A 9 0.22 18.57 -8.64
C GLY A 9 -0.35 17.27 -8.06
N LEU A 10 -0.11 16.13 -8.71
CA LEU A 10 -0.58 14.83 -8.25
C LEU A 10 0.03 14.45 -6.89
N THR A 11 1.34 14.66 -6.73
CA THR A 11 2.04 14.41 -5.47
C THR A 11 1.49 15.26 -4.33
N ILE A 12 1.20 16.55 -4.58
CA ILE A 12 0.60 17.45 -3.59
C ILE A 12 -0.80 16.98 -3.21
N ILE A 13 -1.61 16.53 -4.16
CA ILE A 13 -2.95 16.01 -3.89
C ILE A 13 -2.88 14.74 -3.02
N ILE A 14 -1.99 13.79 -3.37
CA ILE A 14 -1.80 12.56 -2.59
C ILE A 14 -1.34 12.89 -1.17
N LEU A 15 -0.37 13.79 -1.01
CA LEU A 15 0.10 14.25 0.29
C LEU A 15 -1.03 14.91 1.10
N ALA A 16 -1.79 15.82 0.50
CA ALA A 16 -2.91 16.48 1.16
C ALA A 16 -3.97 15.48 1.61
N PHE A 17 -4.27 14.46 0.78
CA PHE A 17 -5.18 13.38 1.13
C PHE A 17 -4.66 12.54 2.30
N MET A 18 -3.38 12.17 2.31
CA MET A 18 -2.77 11.44 3.42
C MET A 18 -2.79 12.24 4.72
N CYS A 19 -2.49 13.54 4.67
CA CYS A 19 -2.60 14.43 5.82
C CYS A 19 -4.04 14.54 6.33
N ALA A 20 -5.02 14.70 5.44
CA ALA A 20 -6.43 14.75 5.82
C ALA A 20 -6.89 13.44 6.48
N ALA A 21 -6.48 12.28 5.94
CA ALA A 21 -6.78 10.98 6.54
C ALA A 21 -6.15 10.82 7.93
N ALA A 22 -4.89 11.24 8.10
CA ALA A 22 -4.21 11.22 9.40
C ALA A 22 -4.90 12.13 10.42
N ILE A 23 -5.32 13.34 10.03
CA ILE A 23 -6.07 14.26 10.89
C ILE A 23 -7.44 13.67 11.25
N ALA A 24 -8.16 13.08 10.28
CA ALA A 24 -9.46 12.46 10.53
C ALA A 24 -9.36 11.31 11.55
N LEU A 25 -8.33 10.47 11.44
CA LEU A 25 -8.03 9.41 12.39
C LEU A 25 -7.65 9.96 13.77
N TRP A 26 -6.80 11.00 13.82
CA TRP A 26 -6.40 11.63 15.09
C TRP A 26 -7.57 12.31 15.80
N ARG A 27 -8.50 12.90 15.06
CA ARG A 27 -9.74 13.48 15.60
C ARG A 27 -10.81 12.43 15.94
N GLY A 28 -10.55 11.14 15.73
CA GLY A 28 -11.51 10.06 15.98
C GLY A 28 -12.72 10.09 15.04
N MET A 29 -12.62 10.73 13.88
CA MET A 29 -13.71 10.77 12.88
C MET A 29 -13.85 9.44 12.14
N VAL A 30 -12.86 8.57 12.25
CA VAL A 30 -12.86 7.22 11.67
C VAL A 30 -12.87 6.21 12.83
N PRO A 31 -13.85 5.29 12.90
CA PRO A 31 -13.94 4.31 13.96
C PRO A 31 -12.82 3.27 13.79
N ILE A 32 -11.76 3.38 14.60
CA ILE A 32 -10.63 2.46 14.62
C ILE A 32 -10.90 1.22 15.48
N GLU A 33 -11.97 1.25 16.27
CA GLU A 33 -12.36 0.21 17.24
C GLU A 33 -12.67 -1.10 16.53
N TRP A 34 -13.33 -1.02 15.36
CA TRP A 34 -13.60 -2.19 14.54
C TRP A 34 -12.29 -2.84 14.07
N LEU A 35 -11.30 -2.05 13.68
CA LEU A 35 -10.00 -2.60 13.25
C LEU A 35 -9.19 -3.16 14.43
N ALA A 36 -9.23 -2.48 15.57
CA ALA A 36 -8.60 -2.94 16.81
C ALA A 36 -9.23 -4.26 17.33
N SER A 37 -10.52 -4.49 17.06
CA SER A 37 -11.22 -5.72 17.46
C SER A 37 -10.64 -7.00 16.83
N PHE A 38 -10.00 -6.90 15.66
CA PHE A 38 -9.31 -8.03 15.03
C PHE A 38 -7.93 -8.33 15.65
N GLY A 39 -7.44 -7.46 16.53
CA GLY A 39 -6.17 -7.62 17.22
C GLY A 39 -4.97 -7.80 16.27
N TYR A 40 -3.95 -8.54 16.74
CA TYR A 40 -2.73 -8.78 15.97
C TYR A 40 -2.95 -9.57 14.68
N LYS A 41 -3.97 -10.45 14.64
CA LYS A 41 -4.32 -11.21 13.44
C LYS A 41 -4.86 -10.30 12.33
N GLY A 42 -5.71 -9.33 12.69
CA GLY A 42 -6.20 -8.32 11.75
C GLY A 42 -5.07 -7.50 11.16
N ILE A 43 -4.13 -7.06 11.99
CA ILE A 43 -2.94 -6.33 11.54
C ILE A 43 -2.10 -7.17 10.57
N PHE A 44 -1.83 -8.43 10.90
CA PHE A 44 -1.11 -9.34 10.01
C PHE A 44 -1.77 -9.46 8.63
N VAL A 45 -3.08 -9.73 8.58
CA VAL A 45 -3.83 -9.89 7.32
C VAL A 45 -3.88 -8.58 6.55
N LEU A 46 -4.09 -7.45 7.22
CA LEU A 46 -4.11 -6.13 6.61
C LEU A 46 -2.76 -5.80 5.96
N SER A 47 -1.65 -6.03 6.66
CA SER A 47 -0.30 -5.82 6.12
C SER A 47 0.04 -6.81 5.01
N LEU A 48 -0.41 -8.05 5.10
CA LEU A 48 -0.27 -9.06 4.05
C LEU A 48 -0.95 -8.62 2.74
N ILE A 49 -2.22 -8.22 2.80
CA ILE A 49 -2.97 -7.74 1.63
C ILE A 49 -2.32 -6.49 1.05
N ASN A 50 -1.85 -5.59 1.91
CA ASN A 50 -1.16 -4.37 1.49
C ASN A 50 0.14 -4.63 0.72
N GLY A 51 0.87 -5.70 1.03
CA GLY A 51 2.08 -6.05 0.27
C GLY A 51 1.77 -6.73 -1.07
N ILE A 52 0.61 -7.39 -1.20
CA ILE A 52 0.20 -8.10 -2.43
C ILE A 52 -0.28 -7.11 -3.50
N ALA A 53 -1.09 -6.13 -3.10
CA ALA A 53 -1.69 -5.17 -4.00
C ALA A 53 -1.05 -3.78 -3.80
N PRO A 54 -0.86 -2.97 -4.86
CA PRO A 54 -0.33 -1.61 -4.74
C PRO A 54 -1.38 -0.63 -4.18
N VAL A 55 -2.03 -1.00 -3.07
CA VAL A 55 -2.97 -0.17 -2.30
C VAL A 55 -2.17 0.61 -1.26
N GLY A 56 -1.11 1.28 -1.72
CA GLY A 56 -0.13 1.92 -0.83
C GLY A 56 -0.76 3.06 -0.01
N GLY A 57 -0.67 2.96 1.33
CA GLY A 57 -0.74 4.10 2.25
C GLY A 57 -1.85 4.05 3.31
N LEU A 58 -3.09 3.70 2.95
CA LEU A 58 -4.22 3.78 3.90
C LEU A 58 -4.17 2.74 5.03
N SER A 59 -3.70 1.54 4.72
CA SER A 59 -3.56 0.41 5.67
C SER A 59 -2.49 0.64 6.73
N GLN A 60 -1.40 1.34 6.38
CA GLN A 60 -0.27 1.64 7.28
C GLN A 60 -0.66 2.68 8.32
N ILE A 61 -1.39 3.72 7.92
CA ILE A 61 -1.91 4.73 8.84
C ILE A 61 -2.86 4.06 9.84
N ALA A 62 -3.77 3.21 9.37
CA ALA A 62 -4.69 2.48 10.24
C ALA A 62 -3.96 1.55 11.24
N THR A 63 -2.90 0.87 10.80
CA THR A 63 -2.05 0.03 11.67
C THR A 63 -1.38 0.85 12.78
N PHE A 64 -0.90 2.06 12.46
CA PHE A 64 -0.29 2.96 13.44
C PHE A 64 -1.28 3.40 14.52
N PHE A 65 -2.51 3.74 14.15
CA PHE A 65 -3.54 4.09 15.13
C PHE A 65 -3.99 2.89 15.98
N VAL A 66 -4.06 1.68 15.42
CA VAL A 66 -4.32 0.46 16.21
C VAL A 66 -3.19 0.14 17.19
N ALA A 67 -1.93 0.47 16.85
CA ALA A 67 -0.80 0.34 17.75
C ALA A 67 -0.94 1.19 19.03
N SER A 68 -1.74 2.26 19.01
CA SER A 68 -2.05 3.06 20.22
C SER A 68 -2.98 2.33 21.21
N LYS A 69 -3.66 1.26 20.76
CA LYS A 69 -4.61 0.47 21.55
C LYS A 69 -4.10 -0.93 21.92
N LEU A 70 -3.04 -1.41 21.26
CA LEU A 70 -2.43 -2.74 21.46
C LEU A 70 -0.96 -2.60 21.90
N ASN A 71 -0.28 -3.71 22.16
CA ASN A 71 1.16 -3.68 22.40
C ASN A 71 1.88 -3.31 21.08
N PRO A 72 2.65 -2.20 21.03
CA PRO A 72 3.23 -1.69 19.79
C PRO A 72 4.28 -2.62 19.20
N LEU A 73 5.02 -3.37 20.03
CA LEU A 73 6.03 -4.32 19.56
C LEU A 73 5.38 -5.52 18.85
N ALA A 74 4.30 -6.06 19.43
CA ALA A 74 3.56 -7.15 18.81
C ALA A 74 2.83 -6.72 17.53
N VAL A 75 2.32 -5.48 17.47
CA VAL A 75 1.77 -4.89 16.24
C VAL A 75 2.86 -4.77 15.17
N GLY A 76 4.04 -4.24 15.53
CA GLY A 76 5.17 -4.13 14.62
C GLY A 76 5.62 -5.47 14.05
N LEU A 77 5.67 -6.52 14.89
CA LEU A 77 6.00 -7.88 14.44
C LEU A 77 4.92 -8.45 13.50
N ALA A 78 3.65 -8.35 13.88
CA ALA A 78 2.55 -8.85 13.05
C ALA A 78 2.48 -8.14 11.70
N ALA A 79 2.60 -6.82 11.69
CA ALA A 79 2.62 -6.00 10.49
C ALA A 79 3.86 -6.28 9.63
N GLY A 80 5.04 -6.38 10.25
CA GLY A 80 6.29 -6.63 9.57
C GLY A 80 6.32 -7.99 8.87
N VAL A 81 5.91 -9.06 9.56
CA VAL A 81 5.85 -10.40 8.99
C VAL A 81 4.78 -10.47 7.89
N GLY A 82 3.58 -9.93 8.14
CA GLY A 82 2.52 -9.88 7.14
C GLY A 82 2.96 -9.13 5.89
N GLY A 83 3.54 -7.94 6.06
CA GLY A 83 4.05 -7.11 4.98
C GLY A 83 5.17 -7.80 4.19
N ALA A 84 6.13 -8.43 4.85
CA ALA A 84 7.22 -9.15 4.18
C ALA A 84 6.68 -10.30 3.31
N ILE A 85 5.73 -11.09 3.81
CA ILE A 85 5.09 -12.15 3.02
C ILE A 85 4.30 -11.53 1.87
N GLY A 86 3.59 -10.43 2.11
CA GLY A 86 2.80 -9.74 1.11
C GLY A 86 3.65 -9.25 -0.06
N GLU A 87 4.77 -8.59 0.24
CA GLU A 87 5.74 -8.11 -0.75
C GLU A 87 6.34 -9.25 -1.57
N LEU A 88 6.69 -10.38 -0.93
CA LEU A 88 7.17 -11.57 -1.63
C LEU A 88 6.10 -12.14 -2.57
N ALA A 89 4.84 -12.19 -2.13
CA ALA A 89 3.73 -12.65 -2.94
C ALA A 89 3.43 -11.69 -4.10
N GLY A 90 3.46 -10.37 -3.86
CA GLY A 90 3.32 -9.35 -4.90
C GLY A 90 4.45 -9.41 -5.93
N TYR A 91 5.69 -9.64 -5.47
CA TYR A 91 6.84 -9.85 -6.36
C TYR A 91 6.67 -11.10 -7.22
N ALA A 92 6.29 -12.24 -6.61
CA ALA A 92 6.03 -13.48 -7.31
C ALA A 92 4.91 -13.31 -8.35
N PHE A 93 3.81 -12.67 -7.97
CA PHE A 93 2.70 -12.36 -8.88
C PHE A 93 3.16 -11.54 -10.08
N GLY A 94 3.92 -10.47 -9.84
CA GLY A 94 4.52 -9.65 -10.90
C GLY A 94 5.50 -10.42 -11.78
N TYR A 95 6.26 -11.37 -11.21
CA TYR A 95 7.16 -12.25 -11.96
C TYR A 95 6.39 -13.18 -12.90
N PHE A 96 5.37 -13.87 -12.40
CA PHE A 96 4.55 -14.78 -13.21
C PHE A 96 3.77 -14.04 -14.31
N LEU A 97 3.26 -12.85 -14.02
CA LEU A 97 2.62 -11.99 -15.02
C LEU A 97 3.54 -11.64 -16.18
N ARG A 98 4.82 -11.36 -15.91
CA ARG A 98 5.82 -11.14 -16.97
C ARG A 98 6.09 -12.41 -17.76
N ALA A 99 6.19 -13.55 -17.09
CA ALA A 99 6.44 -14.83 -17.75
C ALA A 99 5.28 -15.30 -18.65
N ALA A 100 4.05 -14.89 -18.34
CA ALA A 100 2.84 -15.24 -19.11
C ALA A 100 2.51 -14.24 -20.24
N GLN A 101 3.35 -13.23 -20.51
CA GLN A 101 3.07 -12.26 -21.58
C GLN A 101 3.19 -12.88 -22.97
N SER A 102 2.22 -12.56 -23.83
CA SER A 102 2.26 -12.89 -25.27
C SER A 102 3.12 -11.89 -26.06
N ASP A 103 3.66 -12.33 -27.20
CA ASP A 103 4.44 -11.49 -28.14
C ASP A 103 3.74 -10.19 -28.57
N ALA A 104 2.40 -10.19 -28.61
CA ALA A 104 1.61 -9.00 -28.93
C ALA A 104 1.71 -7.89 -27.86
N VAL A 105 1.89 -8.25 -26.60
CA VAL A 105 2.08 -7.30 -25.49
C VAL A 105 3.53 -6.82 -25.49
N GLU A 106 4.48 -7.74 -25.67
CA GLU A 106 5.91 -7.43 -25.77
C GLU A 106 6.20 -6.41 -26.88
N SER A 107 5.65 -6.62 -28.08
CA SER A 107 5.83 -5.68 -29.21
C SER A 107 5.23 -4.30 -28.93
N LYS A 108 4.11 -4.19 -28.20
CA LYS A 108 3.56 -2.89 -27.77
C LYS A 108 4.45 -2.21 -26.74
N ILE A 109 5.00 -2.96 -25.78
CA ILE A 109 5.92 -2.44 -24.78
C ILE A 109 7.20 -1.93 -25.46
N GLN A 110 7.78 -2.71 -26.38
CA GLN A 110 8.98 -2.31 -27.14
C GLN A 110 8.74 -1.08 -28.01
N ARG A 111 7.55 -0.94 -28.61
CA ARG A 111 7.19 0.26 -29.39
C ARG A 111 7.23 1.53 -28.55
N VAL A 112 6.80 1.44 -27.29
CA VAL A 112 6.86 2.56 -26.32
C VAL A 112 8.27 2.77 -25.80
N ALA A 113 9.05 1.70 -25.60
CA ALA A 113 10.44 1.79 -25.17
C ALA A 113 11.34 2.48 -26.21
N ASN A 114 11.15 2.15 -27.50
CA ASN A 114 11.89 2.73 -28.63
C ASN A 114 11.40 4.14 -29.04
N TRP A 115 10.39 4.67 -28.36
CA TRP A 115 9.91 6.05 -28.53
C TRP A 115 10.70 7.07 -27.69
N ARG A 116 11.68 6.61 -26.90
CA ARG A 116 12.64 7.45 -26.19
C ARG A 116 13.98 7.47 -26.92
#